data_AF-A0A7Y2BWW7-F1
#
_entry.id   AF-A0A7Y2BWW7-F1
#
_cell.length_a   1.000
_cell.length_b   1.000
_cell.length_c   1.000
_cell.angle_alpha   90.00
_cell.angle_beta   90.00
_cell.angle_gamma   90.00
#
_symmetry.space_group_name_H-M   'P 1'
#
loop_
_entity.id
_entity.type
_entity.pdbx_description
1 polymer ?
#
loop_
_entity_poly.entity_id
_entity_poly.type
_entity_poly.pdbx_seq_one_letter_code
_entity_poly.pdbx_strand_id
1 'polypeptide(L)'
;MGFELFKKYGVLGCLLLFVVNIAGQTFTVNGKELYDYYGYYHRQEFMINVEGLPEKMNDSFGLEKVCINLYHDRVSDLKITLQNPYGSGIWLSNRNGKDHGQNYLNTCFTQYGIDGFIHRAETPYTGTFIPDGQMENLNDGSNPNGAWIVYIEDLRKGLSGKLDSITLSFGTQPAIKTKVKGCGRGDHELCECPNGSKNCELLPDLVILSAFTDDQIKEYPHDDPYYPGQLRFASTIGNIGFGPLEVVGTDEWICNEGIVPKEQICEDGTKARHRLKQRIYSKSDDSLVTKLVNAGTLYFDDKPGHDHYHVDDWVEFRLINKKTNSFQKGKK
;
A
#
# COMPACT_ATOMS: atom_id res chain seq x y z
N MET A 1 33.66 80.67 3.56
CA MET A 1 34.06 79.55 4.44
C MET A 1 32.76 78.98 4.99
N GLY A 2 32.12 78.09 4.21
CA GLY A 2 30.72 77.68 4.42
C GLY A 2 30.62 76.35 5.16
N PHE A 3 29.73 76.29 6.14
CA PHE A 3 29.24 75.08 6.80
C PHE A 3 28.30 74.33 5.87
N GLU A 4 28.46 73.01 5.70
CA GLU A 4 27.38 72.16 5.17
C GLU A 4 27.08 70.97 6.10
N LEU A 5 25.78 70.81 6.34
CA LEU A 5 25.12 69.83 7.18
C LEU A 5 25.12 68.43 6.54
N PHE A 6 25.43 67.40 7.33
CA PHE A 6 25.13 66.01 6.98
C PHE A 6 23.63 65.73 7.17
N LYS A 7 22.91 65.51 6.05
CA LYS A 7 21.54 64.95 6.03
C LYS A 7 21.59 63.43 6.26
N LYS A 8 20.95 62.94 7.33
CA LYS A 8 20.60 61.53 7.52
C LYS A 8 19.43 61.18 6.61
N TYR A 9 19.64 60.30 5.62
CA TYR A 9 18.56 59.65 4.90
C TYR A 9 18.18 58.37 5.63
N GLY A 10 17.01 58.36 6.27
CA GLY A 10 16.38 57.14 6.75
C GLY A 10 15.76 56.39 5.58
N VAL A 11 16.36 55.26 5.18
CA VAL A 11 15.77 54.35 4.20
C VAL A 11 14.71 53.53 4.94
N LEU A 12 13.44 53.85 4.69
CA LEU A 12 12.30 53.08 5.16
C LEU A 12 12.23 51.79 4.33
N GLY A 13 12.79 50.70 4.85
CA GLY A 13 12.73 49.38 4.23
C GLY A 13 11.30 48.84 4.23
N CYS A 14 10.61 48.96 3.10
CA CYS A 14 9.33 48.32 2.88
C CYS A 14 9.59 46.82 2.68
N LEU A 15 9.30 46.02 3.71
CA LEU A 15 9.37 44.57 3.66
C LEU A 15 8.22 44.06 2.77
N LEU A 16 8.48 43.90 1.48
CA LEU A 16 7.59 43.22 0.54
C LEU A 16 7.50 41.75 0.96
N LEU A 17 6.47 41.41 1.73
CA LEU A 17 6.03 40.04 1.92
C LEU A 17 5.51 39.52 0.58
N PHE A 18 6.39 38.87 -0.19
CA PHE A 18 5.98 38.06 -1.32
C PHE A 18 5.16 36.88 -0.79
N VAL A 19 3.84 36.98 -0.87
CA VAL A 19 2.96 35.83 -0.73
C VAL A 19 3.11 35.03 -2.02
N VAL A 20 4.06 34.10 -2.04
CA VAL A 20 4.17 33.10 -3.10
C VAL A 20 2.93 32.22 -2.97
N ASN A 21 1.94 32.45 -3.83
CA ASN A 21 0.88 31.47 -4.03
C ASN A 21 1.56 30.24 -4.61
N ILE A 22 1.73 29.19 -3.80
CA ILE A 22 2.21 27.90 -4.28
C ILE A 22 1.05 27.29 -5.08
N ALA A 23 0.96 27.67 -6.36
CA ALA A 23 0.23 26.90 -7.33
C ALA A 23 0.88 25.51 -7.45
N GLY A 24 0.09 24.48 -7.75
CA GLY A 24 0.61 23.12 -7.83
C GLY A 24 1.83 23.01 -8.75
N GLN A 25 2.86 22.29 -8.30
CA GLN A 25 4.10 22.07 -9.03
C GLN A 25 4.13 20.64 -9.56
N THR A 26 4.69 20.46 -10.76
CA THR A 26 4.79 19.14 -11.39
C THR A 26 6.23 18.80 -11.71
N PHE A 27 6.59 17.54 -11.50
CA PHE A 27 7.93 17.00 -11.75
C PHE A 27 7.78 15.78 -12.64
N THR A 28 8.48 15.75 -13.76
CA THR A 28 8.33 14.71 -14.77
C THR A 28 9.65 14.02 -15.04
N VAL A 29 9.62 12.69 -15.13
CA VAL A 29 10.67 11.91 -15.77
C VAL A 29 10.12 11.34 -17.06
N ASN A 30 10.89 11.48 -18.13
CA ASN A 30 10.58 10.80 -19.39
C ASN A 30 11.19 9.40 -19.33
N GLY A 31 10.41 8.42 -19.77
CA GLY A 31 10.81 7.04 -19.79
C GLY A 31 11.60 6.65 -21.04
N LYS A 32 12.04 5.40 -21.03
CA LYS A 32 12.59 4.68 -22.18
C LYS A 32 11.94 3.29 -22.24
N GLU A 33 12.50 2.41 -23.06
CA GLU A 33 12.09 1.01 -23.12
C GLU A 33 12.02 0.38 -21.73
N LEU A 34 10.96 -0.41 -21.53
CA LEU A 34 10.81 -1.28 -20.37
C LEU A 34 11.32 -2.65 -20.74
N TYR A 35 12.31 -3.13 -19.99
CA TYR A 35 12.76 -4.51 -20.06
C TYR A 35 11.65 -5.50 -19.70
N ASP A 36 11.60 -6.59 -20.45
CA ASP A 36 10.86 -7.82 -20.14
C ASP A 36 11.47 -8.54 -18.92
N TYR A 37 10.75 -9.51 -18.37
CA TYR A 37 11.21 -10.33 -17.26
C TYR A 37 12.40 -11.23 -17.66
N TYR A 38 13.53 -11.07 -16.98
CA TYR A 38 14.74 -11.86 -17.25
C TYR A 38 14.74 -13.27 -16.66
N GLY A 39 13.73 -13.64 -15.87
CA GLY A 39 13.71 -14.92 -15.13
C GLY A 39 14.33 -14.86 -13.73
N TYR A 40 14.73 -13.68 -13.28
CA TYR A 40 15.17 -13.38 -11.92
C TYR A 40 14.65 -12.00 -11.51
N TYR A 41 14.73 -11.69 -10.23
CA TYR A 41 14.26 -10.40 -9.68
C TYR A 41 14.98 -9.22 -10.35
N HIS A 42 14.21 -8.36 -11.01
CA HIS A 42 14.72 -7.13 -11.60
C HIS A 42 13.64 -6.05 -11.56
N ARG A 43 14.01 -4.87 -11.08
CA ARG A 43 13.17 -3.67 -11.10
C ARG A 43 13.89 -2.56 -11.83
N GLN A 44 13.18 -1.85 -12.70
CA GLN A 44 13.68 -0.65 -13.34
C GLN A 44 13.30 0.56 -12.50
N GLU A 45 14.27 1.44 -12.27
CA GLU A 45 14.12 2.61 -11.41
C GLU A 45 14.02 3.88 -12.27
N PHE A 46 12.96 4.67 -12.04
CA PHE A 46 12.72 5.95 -12.68
C PHE A 46 12.75 7.05 -11.61
N MET A 47 13.88 7.74 -11.52
CA MET A 47 14.10 8.78 -10.52
C MET A 47 13.51 10.12 -10.98
N ILE A 48 12.77 10.77 -10.07
CA ILE A 48 12.18 12.09 -10.23
C ILE A 48 12.75 12.97 -9.11
N ASN A 49 13.65 13.89 -9.46
CA ASN A 49 14.20 14.85 -8.51
C ASN A 49 13.19 15.97 -8.28
N VAL A 50 12.73 16.08 -7.04
CA VAL A 50 11.78 17.10 -6.59
C VAL A 50 12.53 18.15 -5.78
N GLU A 51 12.43 19.41 -6.18
CA GLU A 51 13.11 20.55 -5.55
C GLU A 51 12.19 21.79 -5.59
N GLY A 52 12.44 22.78 -4.73
CA GLY A 52 11.68 24.03 -4.73
C GLY A 52 10.28 23.94 -4.09
N LEU A 53 9.99 22.86 -3.35
CA LEU A 53 8.78 22.70 -2.57
C LEU A 53 8.99 23.14 -1.10
N PRO A 54 7.91 23.43 -0.34
CA PRO A 54 7.98 23.53 1.12
C PRO A 54 8.74 22.36 1.75
N GLU A 55 9.49 22.62 2.81
CA GLU A 55 10.33 21.61 3.48
C GLU A 55 9.53 20.53 4.24
N LYS A 56 8.19 20.58 4.19
CA LYS A 56 7.33 19.64 4.91
C LYS A 56 5.99 19.44 4.20
N MET A 57 5.61 18.19 3.98
CA MET A 57 4.24 17.81 3.64
C MET A 57 3.34 17.91 4.88
N ASN A 58 2.07 18.24 4.69
CA ASN A 58 1.07 18.31 5.76
C ASN A 58 -0.35 18.25 5.16
N ASP A 59 -1.36 18.42 6.00
CA ASP A 59 -2.78 18.37 5.60
C ASP A 59 -3.17 19.45 4.55
N SER A 60 -2.33 20.47 4.34
CA SER A 60 -2.56 21.58 3.39
C SER A 60 -1.59 21.60 2.21
N PHE A 61 -0.54 20.77 2.19
CA PHE A 61 0.40 20.69 1.08
C PHE A 61 1.09 19.32 0.98
N GLY A 62 1.16 18.74 -0.21
CA GLY A 62 1.85 17.46 -0.45
C GLY A 62 1.56 16.88 -1.82
N LEU A 63 1.87 15.59 -2.02
CA LEU A 63 1.62 14.86 -3.25
C LEU A 63 0.11 14.69 -3.46
N GLU A 64 -0.40 15.19 -4.58
CA GLU A 64 -1.83 15.14 -4.94
C GLU A 64 -2.12 14.02 -5.96
N LYS A 65 -1.21 13.87 -6.94
CA LYS A 65 -1.48 13.08 -8.14
C LYS A 65 -0.20 12.54 -8.76
N VAL A 66 -0.29 11.32 -9.30
CA VAL A 66 0.76 10.68 -10.10
C VAL A 66 0.18 10.29 -11.44
N CYS A 67 0.70 10.81 -12.57
CA CYS A 67 0.25 10.40 -13.89
C CYS A 67 1.33 9.60 -14.62
N ILE A 68 0.93 8.56 -15.36
CA ILE A 68 1.79 7.65 -16.09
C ILE A 68 1.26 7.52 -17.52
N ASN A 69 2.18 7.58 -18.48
CA ASN A 69 1.96 7.17 -19.86
C ASN A 69 2.92 6.03 -20.20
N LEU A 70 2.39 4.82 -20.35
CA LEU A 70 3.14 3.57 -20.48
C LEU A 70 2.44 2.64 -21.47
N TYR A 71 3.20 2.14 -22.44
CA TYR A 71 2.77 1.16 -23.43
C TYR A 71 3.28 -0.23 -23.04
N HIS A 72 2.37 -1.20 -22.93
CA HIS A 72 2.66 -2.60 -22.67
C HIS A 72 1.49 -3.47 -23.14
N ASP A 73 1.79 -4.56 -23.85
CA ASP A 73 0.77 -5.44 -24.44
C ASP A 73 0.09 -6.36 -23.40
N ARG A 74 0.63 -6.41 -22.17
CA ARG A 74 0.04 -7.15 -21.05
C ARG A 74 0.37 -6.47 -19.72
N VAL A 75 -0.41 -5.47 -19.31
CA VAL A 75 -0.12 -4.69 -18.09
C VAL A 75 -0.26 -5.49 -16.79
N SER A 76 -0.86 -6.68 -16.85
CA SER A 76 -0.93 -7.62 -15.71
C SER A 76 0.41 -8.31 -15.39
N ASP A 77 1.41 -8.12 -16.24
CA ASP A 77 2.80 -8.50 -15.94
C ASP A 77 3.49 -7.45 -15.06
N LEU A 78 2.97 -6.22 -15.07
CA LEU A 78 3.64 -5.09 -14.45
C LEU A 78 3.24 -4.92 -12.98
N LYS A 79 4.24 -4.62 -12.16
CA LYS A 79 4.08 -4.06 -10.82
C LYS A 79 4.73 -2.68 -10.78
N ILE A 80 3.96 -1.68 -10.38
CA ILE A 80 4.36 -0.26 -10.38
C ILE A 80 4.29 0.28 -8.96
N THR A 81 5.43 0.67 -8.42
CA THR A 81 5.59 1.17 -7.03
C THR A 81 6.11 2.59 -7.05
N LEU A 82 5.54 3.49 -6.26
CA LEU A 82 6.11 4.82 -5.98
C LEU A 82 6.71 4.83 -4.58
N GLN A 83 7.93 5.36 -4.45
CA GLN A 83 8.63 5.54 -3.19
C GLN A 83 9.01 7.01 -3.00
N ASN A 84 8.77 7.52 -1.78
CA ASN A 84 9.20 8.86 -1.37
C ASN A 84 10.72 8.90 -1.03
N PRO A 85 11.31 10.09 -0.86
CA PRO A 85 12.74 10.24 -0.57
C PRO A 85 13.23 9.56 0.72
N TYR A 86 12.32 9.19 1.62
CA TYR A 86 12.62 8.57 2.91
C TYR A 86 12.32 7.07 2.96
N GLY A 87 11.89 6.47 1.85
CA GLY A 87 11.68 5.03 1.73
C GLY A 87 10.25 4.55 1.91
N SER A 88 9.31 5.41 2.31
CA SER A 88 7.89 5.06 2.33
C SER A 88 7.41 4.82 0.89
N GLY A 89 6.73 3.70 0.64
CA GLY A 89 6.30 3.34 -0.71
C GLY A 89 4.90 2.74 -0.75
N ILE A 90 4.26 2.87 -1.92
CA ILE A 90 2.94 2.32 -2.21
C ILE A 90 2.92 1.68 -3.59
N TRP A 91 2.00 0.73 -3.80
CA TRP A 91 1.68 0.25 -5.13
C TRP A 91 0.74 1.24 -5.81
N LEU A 92 1.12 1.74 -6.99
CA LEU A 92 0.20 2.47 -7.85
C LEU A 92 -0.73 1.49 -8.56
N SER A 93 -0.16 0.40 -9.08
CA SER A 93 -0.87 -0.72 -9.68
C SER A 93 -0.06 -2.00 -9.51
N ASN A 94 -0.70 -3.10 -9.13
CA ASN A 94 -0.07 -4.39 -8.95
C ASN A 94 -0.77 -5.47 -9.80
N ARG A 95 -0.21 -5.75 -10.98
CA ARG A 95 -0.66 -6.83 -11.88
C ARG A 95 -2.12 -6.73 -12.32
N ASN A 96 -2.64 -5.51 -12.46
CA ASN A 96 -3.98 -5.25 -12.97
C ASN A 96 -4.04 -5.40 -14.50
N GLY A 97 -5.24 -5.71 -15.04
CA GLY A 97 -5.48 -5.82 -16.49
C GLY A 97 -5.83 -7.23 -16.98
N LYS A 98 -6.02 -8.22 -16.09
CA LYS A 98 -6.40 -9.60 -16.46
C LYS A 98 -5.44 -10.20 -17.52
N ASP A 99 -5.86 -11.14 -18.36
CA ASP A 99 -4.94 -11.86 -19.25
C ASP A 99 -4.44 -11.06 -20.47
N HIS A 100 -5.20 -10.05 -20.90
CA HIS A 100 -4.99 -9.35 -22.18
C HIS A 100 -5.02 -7.82 -22.06
N GLY A 101 -5.12 -7.28 -20.85
CA GLY A 101 -5.22 -5.84 -20.69
C GLY A 101 -3.93 -5.14 -21.07
N GLN A 102 -4.05 -3.98 -21.69
CA GLN A 102 -2.95 -3.27 -22.31
C GLN A 102 -2.88 -1.82 -21.82
N ASN A 103 -1.67 -1.27 -21.76
CA ASN A 103 -1.36 0.16 -21.60
C ASN A 103 -1.93 0.90 -20.37
N TYR A 104 -1.16 1.89 -19.94
CA TYR A 104 -1.59 2.99 -19.08
C TYR A 104 -1.49 4.28 -19.92
N LEU A 105 -2.61 4.76 -20.45
CA LEU A 105 -2.62 5.89 -21.39
C LEU A 105 -3.21 7.12 -20.71
N ASN A 106 -2.36 8.11 -20.40
CA ASN A 106 -2.75 9.25 -19.57
C ASN A 106 -3.42 8.80 -18.26
N THR A 107 -2.94 7.72 -17.65
CA THR A 107 -3.49 7.21 -16.40
C THR A 107 -2.98 8.06 -15.25
N CYS A 108 -3.88 8.58 -14.42
CA CYS A 108 -3.54 9.29 -13.21
C CYS A 108 -4.01 8.51 -11.97
N PHE A 109 -3.28 8.66 -10.87
CA PHE A 109 -3.57 8.09 -9.57
C PHE A 109 -3.74 9.22 -8.56
N THR A 110 -4.85 9.21 -7.83
CA THR A 110 -5.10 10.09 -6.68
C THR A 110 -5.82 9.30 -5.59
N GLN A 111 -5.79 9.78 -4.34
CA GLN A 111 -6.53 9.15 -3.24
C GLN A 111 -8.05 9.08 -3.49
N TYR A 112 -8.57 10.02 -4.29
CA TYR A 112 -9.99 10.18 -4.57
C TYR A 112 -10.25 10.12 -6.09
N GLY A 113 -9.63 9.16 -6.76
CA GLY A 113 -9.78 8.96 -8.20
C GLY A 113 -11.26 8.83 -8.59
N ILE A 114 -11.69 9.68 -9.54
CA ILE A 114 -13.09 9.76 -9.96
C ILE A 114 -13.56 8.53 -10.74
N ASP A 115 -12.61 7.79 -11.33
CA ASP A 115 -12.88 6.57 -12.10
C ASP A 115 -12.81 5.30 -11.24
N GLY A 116 -12.80 5.46 -9.91
CA GLY A 116 -12.81 4.35 -8.95
C GLY A 116 -11.45 3.66 -8.82
N PHE A 117 -11.44 2.44 -8.28
CA PHE A 117 -10.21 1.67 -8.05
C PHE A 117 -9.63 1.10 -9.34
N ILE A 118 -8.31 1.22 -9.52
CA ILE A 118 -7.61 0.74 -10.71
C ILE A 118 -7.81 -0.77 -10.96
N HIS A 119 -7.84 -1.59 -9.91
CA HIS A 119 -8.03 -3.05 -10.05
C HIS A 119 -9.44 -3.46 -10.53
N ARG A 120 -10.42 -2.55 -10.51
CA ARG A 120 -11.77 -2.77 -11.06
C ARG A 120 -11.97 -2.17 -12.44
N ALA A 121 -11.04 -1.32 -12.88
CA ALA A 121 -11.13 -0.66 -14.16
C ALA A 121 -10.77 -1.62 -15.31
N GLU A 122 -11.29 -1.31 -16.49
CA GLU A 122 -10.96 -1.99 -17.73
C GLU A 122 -9.82 -1.28 -18.46
N THR A 123 -9.06 -2.05 -19.24
CA THR A 123 -7.94 -1.54 -20.05
C THR A 123 -8.38 -1.17 -21.46
N PRO A 124 -7.70 -0.23 -22.15
CA PRO A 124 -6.54 0.52 -21.66
C PRO A 124 -6.91 1.49 -20.56
N TYR A 125 -6.02 1.62 -19.57
CA TYR A 125 -6.30 2.50 -18.44
C TYR A 125 -6.21 3.96 -18.90
N THR A 126 -7.36 4.61 -19.07
CA THR A 126 -7.47 6.03 -19.41
C THR A 126 -8.34 6.71 -18.36
N GLY A 127 -7.78 7.61 -17.55
CA GLY A 127 -8.53 8.26 -16.48
C GLY A 127 -7.75 8.46 -15.20
N THR A 128 -8.45 8.87 -14.15
CA THR A 128 -7.92 9.10 -12.81
C THR A 128 -8.50 8.10 -11.81
N PHE A 129 -7.67 7.15 -11.39
CA PHE A 129 -8.05 6.03 -10.54
C PHE A 129 -7.51 6.17 -9.11
N ILE A 130 -8.13 5.45 -8.19
CA ILE A 130 -7.59 5.19 -6.86
C ILE A 130 -6.54 4.07 -7.01
N PRO A 131 -5.28 4.29 -6.59
CA PRO A 131 -4.23 3.28 -6.66
C PRO A 131 -4.51 2.09 -5.74
N ASP A 132 -3.78 0.98 -5.93
CA ASP A 132 -3.90 -0.19 -5.05
C ASP A 132 -3.37 0.06 -3.62
N GLY A 133 -2.39 0.96 -3.48
CA GLY A 133 -1.85 1.41 -2.20
C GLY A 133 -2.47 2.71 -1.71
N GLN A 134 -2.34 2.97 -0.41
CA GLN A 134 -2.84 4.18 0.26
C GLN A 134 -1.92 5.38 0.00
N MET A 135 -2.32 6.28 -0.89
CA MET A 135 -1.48 7.41 -1.33
C MET A 135 -1.17 8.39 -0.20
N GLU A 136 -2.03 8.48 0.82
CA GLU A 136 -1.78 9.27 2.02
C GLU A 136 -0.52 8.84 2.79
N ASN A 137 -0.07 7.60 2.64
CA ASN A 137 1.14 7.09 3.31
C ASN A 137 2.42 7.71 2.74
N LEU A 138 2.36 8.33 1.56
CA LEU A 138 3.47 9.10 0.99
C LEU A 138 3.54 10.53 1.56
N ASN A 139 2.42 11.07 2.04
CA ASN A 139 2.31 12.39 2.68
C ASN A 139 2.47 12.26 4.21
N ASP A 140 3.56 11.64 4.64
CA ASP A 140 3.84 11.24 6.02
C ASP A 140 4.35 12.38 6.94
N GLY A 141 4.35 13.61 6.44
CA GLY A 141 4.87 14.77 7.16
C GLY A 141 6.38 15.02 6.96
N SER A 142 7.05 14.24 6.11
CA SER A 142 8.44 14.44 5.74
C SER A 142 8.63 15.57 4.69
N ASN A 143 9.89 15.90 4.38
CA ASN A 143 10.24 16.87 3.34
C ASN A 143 10.01 16.26 1.94
N PRO A 144 9.17 16.84 1.08
CA PRO A 144 8.93 16.28 -0.25
C PRO A 144 10.11 16.49 -1.22
N ASN A 145 11.06 17.37 -0.91
CA ASN A 145 12.23 17.61 -1.75
C ASN A 145 13.23 16.45 -1.63
N GLY A 146 13.67 15.92 -2.77
CA GLY A 146 14.56 14.78 -2.86
C GLY A 146 14.20 13.85 -4.02
N ALA A 147 14.85 12.68 -4.04
CA ALA A 147 14.62 11.67 -5.06
C ALA A 147 13.35 10.85 -4.76
N TRP A 148 12.32 11.07 -5.57
CA TRP A 148 11.20 10.13 -5.66
C TRP A 148 11.54 9.07 -6.69
N ILE A 149 11.21 7.81 -6.40
CA ILE A 149 11.56 6.70 -7.30
C ILE A 149 10.30 5.94 -7.66
N VAL A 150 10.05 5.80 -8.95
CA VAL A 150 9.08 4.82 -9.45
C VAL A 150 9.81 3.56 -9.87
N TYR A 151 9.40 2.43 -9.30
CA TYR A 151 9.86 1.12 -9.69
C TYR A 151 8.84 0.49 -10.63
N ILE A 152 9.31 0.01 -11.78
CA ILE A 152 8.50 -0.80 -12.70
C ILE A 152 9.17 -2.15 -12.85
N GLU A 153 8.44 -3.20 -12.50
CA GLU A 153 8.86 -4.59 -12.55
C GLU A 153 7.97 -5.32 -13.58
N ASP A 154 8.57 -5.89 -14.62
CA ASP A 154 7.89 -6.91 -15.42
C ASP A 154 8.13 -8.28 -14.78
N LEU A 155 7.06 -9.02 -14.55
CA LEU A 155 7.06 -10.28 -13.80
C LEU A 155 6.74 -11.51 -14.67
N ARG A 156 6.65 -11.38 -16.00
CA ARG A 156 6.38 -12.51 -16.89
C ARG A 156 7.02 -12.34 -18.28
N LYS A 157 7.82 -13.35 -18.65
CA LYS A 157 8.53 -13.38 -19.93
C LYS A 157 7.62 -13.21 -21.15
N GLY A 158 8.18 -12.59 -22.18
CA GLY A 158 7.71 -12.63 -23.56
C GLY A 158 7.20 -11.30 -24.09
N LEU A 159 7.02 -10.28 -23.25
CA LEU A 159 6.53 -8.98 -23.65
C LEU A 159 7.35 -7.88 -22.97
N SER A 160 7.87 -6.96 -23.77
CA SER A 160 8.49 -5.72 -23.29
C SER A 160 7.53 -4.55 -23.48
N GLY A 161 7.87 -3.40 -22.92
CA GLY A 161 7.09 -2.18 -23.14
C GLY A 161 7.92 -0.93 -23.34
N LYS A 162 7.24 0.20 -23.22
CA LYS A 162 7.86 1.52 -23.27
C LYS A 162 7.18 2.43 -22.27
N LEU A 163 7.97 3.04 -21.40
CA LEU A 163 7.53 4.18 -20.61
C LEU A 163 7.74 5.45 -21.43
N ASP A 164 6.70 6.26 -21.56
CA ASP A 164 6.78 7.58 -22.18
C ASP A 164 7.07 8.64 -21.12
N SER A 165 6.22 8.73 -20.09
CA SER A 165 6.43 9.68 -18.99
C SER A 165 5.78 9.26 -17.68
N ILE A 166 6.33 9.78 -16.59
CA ILE A 166 5.72 9.78 -15.25
C ILE A 166 5.79 11.20 -14.71
N THR A 167 4.67 11.71 -14.21
CA THR A 167 4.56 13.05 -13.63
C THR A 167 4.02 12.97 -12.20
N LEU A 168 4.75 13.55 -11.25
CA LEU A 168 4.28 13.82 -9.89
C LEU A 168 3.72 15.23 -9.80
N SER A 169 2.56 15.41 -9.19
CA SER A 169 1.96 16.72 -8.93
C SER A 169 1.83 16.95 -7.43
N PHE A 170 2.40 18.05 -6.94
CA PHE A 170 2.31 18.51 -5.55
C PHE A 170 1.51 19.80 -5.48
N GLY A 171 0.70 19.96 -4.45
CA GLY A 171 -0.15 21.13 -4.31
C GLY A 171 -0.93 21.14 -3.01
N THR A 172 -2.01 21.93 -2.96
CA THR A 172 -2.79 22.23 -1.77
C THR A 172 -3.97 21.28 -1.50
N GLN A 173 -4.15 20.27 -2.34
CA GLN A 173 -5.10 19.18 -2.18
C GLN A 173 -4.36 17.83 -2.08
N PRO A 174 -3.44 17.67 -1.10
CA PRO A 174 -2.68 16.43 -0.97
C PRO A 174 -3.59 15.23 -0.67
N ALA A 175 -3.09 14.04 -0.99
CA ALA A 175 -3.66 12.82 -0.41
C ALA A 175 -3.52 12.86 1.12
N ILE A 176 -4.62 13.02 1.83
CA ILE A 176 -4.66 13.12 3.29
C ILE A 176 -5.20 11.84 3.91
N LYS A 177 -4.64 11.48 5.06
CA LYS A 177 -5.17 10.38 5.87
C LYS A 177 -6.52 10.79 6.43
N THR A 178 -7.58 10.07 6.06
CA THR A 178 -8.90 10.28 6.66
C THR A 178 -8.82 9.87 8.14
N LYS A 179 -8.80 10.85 9.05
CA LYS A 179 -8.90 10.61 10.50
C LYS A 179 -10.35 10.28 10.83
N VAL A 180 -10.72 9.01 10.68
CA VAL A 180 -11.99 8.51 11.18
C VAL A 180 -11.84 8.33 12.69
N LYS A 181 -12.58 9.10 13.49
CA LYS A 181 -12.74 8.79 14.92
C LYS A 181 -13.37 7.39 15.02
N GLY A 182 -12.66 6.47 15.65
CA GLY A 182 -13.09 5.09 15.77
C GLY A 182 -12.43 4.46 16.99
N CYS A 183 -12.91 3.27 17.35
CA CYS A 183 -12.35 2.50 18.46
C CYS A 183 -10.80 2.50 18.43
N GLY A 184 -10.19 3.08 19.46
CA GLY A 184 -8.74 3.23 19.54
C GLY A 184 -8.29 3.64 20.94
N ARG A 185 -6.97 3.68 21.20
CA ARG A 185 -6.42 4.00 22.54
C ARG A 185 -6.86 5.36 23.09
N GLY A 186 -7.07 6.36 22.22
CA GLY A 186 -7.52 7.70 22.60
C GLY A 186 -9.04 7.91 22.52
N ASP A 187 -9.78 6.94 21.98
CA ASP A 187 -11.22 6.99 21.76
C ASP A 187 -11.84 5.62 22.13
N HIS A 188 -11.47 5.08 23.31
CA HIS A 188 -11.85 3.73 23.75
C HIS A 188 -13.36 3.57 23.95
N GLU A 189 -14.05 4.68 24.22
CA GLU A 189 -15.49 4.77 24.35
C GLU A 189 -16.21 4.38 23.06
N LEU A 190 -15.57 4.59 21.91
CA LEU A 190 -16.08 4.21 20.59
C LEU A 190 -15.92 2.70 20.29
N CYS A 191 -15.26 1.94 21.15
CA CYS A 191 -15.16 0.50 21.03
C CYS A 191 -16.47 -0.18 21.43
N GLU A 192 -17.00 -1.01 20.56
CA GLU A 192 -18.21 -1.79 20.81
C GLU A 192 -17.86 -3.20 21.27
N CYS A 193 -18.66 -3.77 22.16
CA CYS A 193 -18.57 -5.18 22.49
C CYS A 193 -19.63 -5.97 21.71
N PRO A 194 -19.34 -7.20 21.26
CA PRO A 194 -20.26 -8.01 20.44
C PRO A 194 -21.68 -8.14 21.00
N ASN A 195 -21.79 -8.22 22.33
CA ASN A 195 -23.07 -8.40 23.04
C ASN A 195 -23.51 -7.15 23.81
N GLY A 196 -22.95 -5.98 23.50
CA GLY A 196 -23.22 -4.73 24.21
C GLY A 196 -22.72 -4.68 25.66
N SER A 197 -21.90 -5.65 26.08
CA SER A 197 -21.27 -5.63 27.40
C SER A 197 -20.31 -4.43 27.53
N LYS A 198 -20.03 -4.01 28.77
CA LYS A 198 -19.01 -2.98 29.02
C LYS A 198 -17.60 -3.50 28.77
N ASN A 199 -17.38 -4.77 29.11
CA ASN A 199 -16.10 -5.44 29.06
C ASN A 199 -16.16 -6.61 28.10
N CYS A 200 -15.15 -6.73 27.24
CA CYS A 200 -15.05 -7.81 26.26
C CYS A 200 -13.66 -7.88 25.64
N GLU A 201 -13.35 -9.01 25.00
CA GLU A 201 -12.27 -9.09 24.03
C GLU A 201 -12.74 -8.55 22.68
N LEU A 202 -11.90 -7.73 22.07
CA LEU A 202 -12.07 -7.17 20.75
C LEU A 202 -11.30 -8.06 19.78
N LEU A 203 -11.93 -9.15 19.34
CA LEU A 203 -11.31 -10.12 18.45
C LEU A 203 -11.48 -9.70 16.98
N PRO A 204 -10.49 -9.96 16.11
CA PRO A 204 -10.68 -9.88 14.67
C PRO A 204 -11.62 -11.00 14.20
N ASP A 205 -12.32 -10.75 13.09
CA ASP A 205 -13.21 -11.70 12.45
C ASP A 205 -13.06 -11.53 10.94
N LEU A 206 -12.51 -12.54 10.29
CA LEU A 206 -12.00 -12.45 8.93
C LEU A 206 -12.96 -13.12 7.96
N VAL A 207 -13.42 -12.36 6.97
CA VAL A 207 -14.31 -12.87 5.92
C VAL A 207 -13.68 -12.66 4.56
N ILE A 208 -13.90 -13.61 3.65
CA ILE A 208 -13.58 -13.43 2.24
C ILE A 208 -14.61 -12.46 1.65
N LEU A 209 -14.13 -11.37 1.05
CA LEU A 209 -14.95 -10.36 0.42
C LEU A 209 -15.36 -10.84 -0.98
N SER A 210 -16.58 -11.36 -1.11
CA SER A 210 -17.05 -11.90 -2.41
C SER A 210 -16.96 -10.88 -3.54
N ALA A 211 -17.24 -9.61 -3.26
CA ALA A 211 -17.18 -8.54 -4.26
C ALA A 211 -15.80 -8.42 -4.95
N PHE A 212 -14.70 -8.78 -4.27
CA PHE A 212 -13.38 -8.81 -4.91
C PHE A 212 -13.17 -10.09 -5.71
N THR A 213 -13.60 -11.23 -5.18
CA THR A 213 -13.46 -12.53 -5.85
C THR A 213 -14.30 -12.60 -7.13
N ASP A 214 -15.53 -12.09 -7.10
CA ASP A 214 -16.49 -12.14 -8.21
C ASP A 214 -15.94 -11.40 -9.46
N ASP A 215 -15.24 -10.28 -9.27
CA ASP A 215 -14.65 -9.49 -10.37
C ASP A 215 -13.31 -10.03 -10.89
N GLN A 216 -12.69 -10.97 -10.16
CA GLN A 216 -11.34 -11.47 -10.39
C GLN A 216 -11.29 -12.99 -10.59
N ILE A 217 -12.43 -13.63 -10.88
CA ILE A 217 -12.51 -15.04 -11.20
C ILE A 217 -12.28 -15.30 -12.70
N LYS A 218 -11.46 -16.31 -13.01
CA LYS A 218 -11.13 -16.76 -14.35
C LYS A 218 -10.98 -18.27 -14.35
N GLU A 219 -11.85 -18.94 -15.09
CA GLU A 219 -11.72 -20.35 -15.43
C GLU A 219 -10.96 -20.47 -16.75
N TYR A 220 -9.93 -21.31 -16.76
CA TYR A 220 -9.13 -21.61 -17.92
C TYR A 220 -9.54 -22.98 -18.49
N PRO A 221 -9.81 -23.06 -19.81
CA PRO A 221 -10.08 -24.34 -20.47
C PRO A 221 -8.97 -25.37 -20.23
N HIS A 222 -9.29 -26.65 -20.33
CA HIS A 222 -8.31 -27.74 -20.17
C HIS A 222 -7.17 -27.64 -21.21
N ASP A 223 -7.39 -27.00 -22.35
CA ASP A 223 -6.44 -26.80 -23.43
C ASP A 223 -5.83 -25.39 -23.47
N ASP A 224 -5.99 -24.59 -22.40
CA ASP A 224 -5.33 -23.28 -22.33
C ASP A 224 -3.80 -23.44 -22.46
N PRO A 225 -3.12 -22.64 -23.32
CA PRO A 225 -1.70 -22.81 -23.60
C PRO A 225 -0.78 -22.49 -22.42
N TYR A 226 -1.28 -21.79 -21.40
CA TYR A 226 -0.49 -21.36 -20.24
C TYR A 226 -1.02 -21.90 -18.91
N TYR A 227 -2.34 -22.02 -18.76
CA TYR A 227 -3.01 -22.36 -17.50
C TYR A 227 -4.07 -23.47 -17.66
N PRO A 228 -3.74 -24.62 -18.28
CA PRO A 228 -4.73 -25.63 -18.63
C PRO A 228 -5.49 -26.16 -17.39
N GLY A 229 -6.83 -26.04 -17.43
CA GLY A 229 -7.74 -26.57 -16.42
C GLY A 229 -7.69 -25.88 -15.05
N GLN A 230 -7.19 -24.64 -14.99
CA GLN A 230 -7.06 -23.90 -13.74
C GLN A 230 -8.28 -23.00 -13.47
N LEU A 231 -8.62 -22.84 -12.19
CA LEU A 231 -9.50 -21.77 -11.71
C LEU A 231 -8.65 -20.77 -10.94
N ARG A 232 -8.54 -19.55 -11.47
CA ARG A 232 -7.87 -18.43 -10.80
C ARG A 232 -8.93 -17.51 -10.22
N PHE A 233 -8.76 -17.12 -8.96
CA PHE A 233 -9.56 -16.08 -8.35
C PHE A 233 -8.71 -15.32 -7.33
N ALA A 234 -9.01 -14.04 -7.15
CA ALA A 234 -8.45 -13.29 -6.03
C ALA A 234 -9.26 -13.59 -4.76
N SER A 235 -8.56 -13.81 -3.64
CA SER A 235 -9.18 -13.84 -2.32
C SER A 235 -8.72 -12.62 -1.55
N THR A 236 -9.65 -11.75 -1.19
CA THR A 236 -9.39 -10.62 -0.30
C THR A 236 -10.10 -10.85 1.01
N ILE A 237 -9.39 -10.66 2.11
CA ILE A 237 -9.94 -10.82 3.45
C ILE A 237 -10.25 -9.44 4.03
N GLY A 238 -11.47 -9.27 4.52
CA GLY A 238 -11.87 -8.12 5.33
C GLY A 238 -11.97 -8.49 6.80
N ASN A 239 -11.46 -7.65 7.69
CA ASN A 239 -11.69 -7.79 9.13
C ASN A 239 -13.00 -7.09 9.50
N ILE A 240 -14.06 -7.87 9.71
CA ILE A 240 -15.35 -7.44 10.25
C ILE A 240 -15.44 -7.65 11.77
N GLY A 241 -14.31 -7.90 12.43
CA GLY A 241 -14.24 -8.07 13.87
C GLY A 241 -14.37 -6.77 14.65
N PHE A 242 -14.21 -6.87 15.96
CA PHE A 242 -14.27 -5.73 16.88
C PHE A 242 -12.89 -5.18 17.24
N GLY A 243 -11.81 -5.92 16.93
CA GLY A 243 -10.44 -5.47 17.12
C GLY A 243 -9.53 -5.79 15.94
N PRO A 244 -8.32 -5.23 15.93
CA PRO A 244 -7.37 -5.42 14.84
C PRO A 244 -6.78 -6.82 14.83
N LEU A 245 -6.24 -7.21 13.68
CA LEU A 245 -5.32 -8.33 13.56
C LEU A 245 -3.89 -7.80 13.70
N GLU A 246 -3.31 -7.99 14.88
CA GLU A 246 -1.94 -7.56 15.19
C GLU A 246 -1.14 -8.75 15.70
N VAL A 247 -0.03 -9.04 15.04
CA VAL A 247 0.93 -10.08 15.42
C VAL A 247 2.29 -9.47 15.72
N VAL A 248 3.00 -10.06 16.66
CA VAL A 248 4.37 -9.70 17.03
C VAL A 248 5.25 -10.94 16.99
N GLY A 249 6.46 -10.79 16.43
CA GLY A 249 7.48 -11.85 16.51
C GLY A 249 8.02 -11.99 17.93
N THR A 250 8.54 -13.18 18.25
CA THR A 250 9.26 -13.45 19.50
C THR A 250 10.76 -13.64 19.23
N ASP A 251 11.55 -14.05 20.21
CA ASP A 251 12.95 -14.47 19.96
C ASP A 251 13.07 -16.00 19.79
N GLU A 252 11.93 -16.69 19.63
CA GLU A 252 11.87 -18.15 19.57
C GLU A 252 11.78 -18.62 18.11
N TRP A 253 12.79 -19.36 17.67
CA TRP A 253 12.77 -20.08 16.40
C TRP A 253 12.53 -21.55 16.65
N ILE A 254 11.84 -22.22 15.74
CA ILE A 254 11.38 -23.60 15.91
C ILE A 254 11.83 -24.43 14.73
N CYS A 255 12.48 -25.57 15.01
CA CYS A 255 12.69 -26.65 14.06
C CYS A 255 11.96 -27.88 14.57
N ASN A 256 10.97 -28.38 13.82
CA ASN A 256 10.07 -29.45 14.27
C ASN A 256 9.40 -29.07 15.60
N GLU A 257 9.74 -29.74 16.70
CA GLU A 257 9.25 -29.43 18.05
C GLU A 257 10.29 -28.71 18.93
N GLY A 258 11.53 -28.54 18.44
CA GLY A 258 12.65 -27.97 19.18
C GLY A 258 12.83 -26.48 18.97
N ILE A 259 13.21 -25.76 20.03
CA ILE A 259 13.61 -24.35 19.95
C ILE A 259 15.06 -24.25 19.49
N VAL A 260 15.32 -23.39 18.51
CA VAL A 260 16.65 -23.10 17.95
C VAL A 260 16.97 -21.60 18.16
N PRO A 261 18.26 -21.21 18.21
CA PRO A 261 18.64 -19.85 18.62
C PRO A 261 18.45 -18.79 17.53
N LYS A 262 18.27 -19.21 16.27
CA LYS A 262 18.19 -18.32 15.11
C LYS A 262 17.53 -19.01 13.92
N GLU A 263 17.28 -18.23 12.87
CA GLU A 263 16.96 -18.77 11.56
C GLU A 263 18.06 -19.71 11.06
N GLN A 264 17.64 -20.91 10.65
CA GLN A 264 18.51 -21.96 10.13
C GLN A 264 17.70 -22.99 9.33
N ILE A 265 18.39 -23.86 8.60
CA ILE A 265 17.80 -25.07 8.02
C ILE A 265 17.74 -26.15 9.10
N CYS A 266 16.57 -26.73 9.30
CA CYS A 266 16.30 -27.82 10.21
C CYS A 266 16.84 -29.15 9.66
N GLU A 267 16.98 -30.17 10.50
CA GLU A 267 17.55 -31.46 10.11
C GLU A 267 16.74 -32.18 9.01
N ASP A 268 15.44 -31.88 8.91
CA ASP A 268 14.54 -32.39 7.88
C ASP A 268 14.59 -31.60 6.57
N GLY A 269 15.44 -30.58 6.49
CA GLY A 269 15.59 -29.70 5.32
C GLY A 269 14.60 -28.53 5.28
N THR A 270 13.69 -28.40 6.24
CA THR A 270 12.77 -27.26 6.33
C THR A 270 13.47 -26.01 6.89
N LYS A 271 12.92 -24.82 6.64
CA LYS A 271 13.38 -23.58 7.28
C LYS A 271 12.79 -23.45 8.67
N ALA A 272 13.61 -23.04 9.64
CA ALA A 272 13.16 -22.74 10.98
C ALA A 272 12.00 -21.74 10.96
N ARG A 273 10.99 -22.02 11.78
CA ARG A 273 9.78 -21.22 11.93
C ARG A 273 9.93 -20.24 13.08
N HIS A 274 9.74 -18.96 12.81
CA HIS A 274 9.76 -17.90 13.82
C HIS A 274 8.42 -17.84 14.55
N ARG A 275 8.41 -17.96 15.88
CA ARG A 275 7.16 -17.97 16.64
C ARG A 275 6.53 -16.58 16.67
N LEU A 276 5.22 -16.55 16.48
CA LEU A 276 4.43 -15.34 16.55
C LEU A 276 3.48 -15.38 17.76
N LYS A 277 3.18 -14.20 18.28
CA LYS A 277 2.10 -13.97 19.25
C LYS A 277 1.12 -12.95 18.71
N GLN A 278 -0.17 -13.19 18.90
CA GLN A 278 -1.21 -12.21 18.58
C GLN A 278 -1.44 -11.30 19.78
N ARG A 279 -1.55 -10.01 19.52
CA ARG A 279 -2.02 -9.04 20.50
C ARG A 279 -3.54 -8.97 20.46
N ILE A 280 -4.17 -9.37 21.56
CA ILE A 280 -5.60 -9.25 21.77
C ILE A 280 -5.87 -7.98 22.56
N TYR A 281 -6.77 -7.14 22.05
CA TYR A 281 -7.26 -5.95 22.72
C TYR A 281 -8.53 -6.32 23.51
N SER A 282 -8.70 -5.74 24.69
CA SER A 282 -9.92 -5.87 25.49
C SER A 282 -10.38 -4.50 25.95
N LYS A 283 -11.69 -4.26 25.85
CA LYS A 283 -12.33 -3.10 26.49
C LYS A 283 -12.56 -3.43 27.97
N SER A 284 -12.14 -2.53 28.84
CA SER A 284 -12.36 -2.62 30.29
C SER A 284 -12.78 -1.25 30.82
N ASP A 285 -14.05 -1.10 31.20
CA ASP A 285 -14.75 0.11 31.68
C ASP A 285 -14.37 1.39 30.93
N ASP A 286 -13.23 2.01 31.26
CA ASP A 286 -12.71 3.24 30.63
C ASP A 286 -11.31 3.11 30.00
N SER A 287 -10.92 1.90 29.57
CA SER A 287 -9.61 1.70 28.95
C SER A 287 -9.57 0.54 27.95
N LEU A 288 -8.57 0.58 27.07
CA LEU A 288 -8.16 -0.56 26.25
C LEU A 288 -6.92 -1.21 26.86
N VAL A 289 -7.06 -2.47 27.25
CA VAL A 289 -5.95 -3.30 27.73
C VAL A 289 -5.57 -4.31 26.66
N THR A 290 -4.34 -4.86 26.75
CA THR A 290 -3.84 -5.82 25.77
C THR A 290 -3.24 -7.04 26.44
N LYS A 291 -3.37 -8.20 25.80
CA LYS A 291 -2.62 -9.41 26.15
C LYS A 291 -2.00 -10.05 24.91
N LEU A 292 -0.93 -10.81 25.10
CA LEU A 292 -0.32 -11.62 24.05
C LEU A 292 -0.75 -13.08 24.19
N VAL A 293 -1.16 -13.69 23.08
CA VAL A 293 -1.48 -15.13 22.99
C VAL A 293 -0.64 -15.75 21.88
N ASN A 294 -0.30 -17.04 21.98
CA ASN A 294 0.42 -17.73 20.91
C ASN A 294 -0.43 -17.71 19.62
N ALA A 295 0.20 -17.41 18.49
CA ALA A 295 -0.52 -17.28 17.22
C ALA A 295 0.38 -17.69 16.05
N GLY A 296 0.40 -18.98 15.72
CA GLY A 296 1.09 -19.49 14.55
C GLY A 296 2.61 -19.25 14.51
N THR A 297 3.17 -19.34 13.31
CA THR A 297 4.60 -19.12 13.05
C THR A 297 4.82 -18.41 11.71
N LEU A 298 6.00 -17.83 11.53
CA LEU A 298 6.42 -17.07 10.36
C LEU A 298 7.66 -17.72 9.74
N TYR A 299 7.81 -17.65 8.42
CA TYR A 299 9.07 -17.93 7.73
C TYR A 299 9.17 -17.14 6.44
N PHE A 300 10.38 -16.97 5.94
CA PHE A 300 10.62 -16.36 4.63
C PHE A 300 10.71 -17.44 3.55
N ASP A 301 9.84 -17.40 2.55
CA ASP A 301 9.99 -18.18 1.33
C ASP A 301 10.81 -17.37 0.33
N ASP A 302 11.82 -17.99 -0.27
CA ASP A 302 12.79 -17.40 -1.19
C ASP A 302 12.80 -18.12 -2.54
N LYS A 303 11.79 -18.96 -2.80
CA LYS A 303 11.63 -19.59 -4.11
C LYS A 303 11.42 -18.52 -5.19
N PRO A 304 11.85 -18.77 -6.43
CA PRO A 304 11.65 -17.83 -7.53
C PRO A 304 10.18 -17.40 -7.66
N GLY A 305 9.91 -16.09 -7.55
CA GLY A 305 8.56 -15.52 -7.61
C GLY A 305 7.75 -15.59 -6.32
N HIS A 306 8.36 -16.03 -5.21
CA HIS A 306 7.70 -16.28 -3.93
C HIS A 306 8.49 -15.68 -2.75
N ASP A 307 9.03 -14.46 -2.95
CA ASP A 307 10.01 -13.77 -2.09
C ASP A 307 9.34 -12.92 -1.00
N HIS A 308 8.61 -13.58 -0.10
CA HIS A 308 7.88 -12.91 0.97
C HIS A 308 7.70 -13.79 2.21
N TYR A 309 7.30 -13.15 3.31
CA TYR A 309 7.00 -13.86 4.54
C TYR A 309 5.66 -14.60 4.46
N HIS A 310 5.69 -15.86 4.86
CA HIS A 310 4.52 -16.70 5.05
C HIS A 310 4.21 -16.83 6.53
N VAL A 311 2.92 -16.85 6.85
CA VAL A 311 2.43 -17.07 8.20
C VAL A 311 1.59 -18.35 8.22
N ASP A 312 2.03 -19.32 9.02
CA ASP A 312 1.36 -20.60 9.23
C ASP A 312 0.53 -20.53 10.53
N ASP A 313 -0.63 -21.22 10.54
CA ASP A 313 -1.48 -21.43 11.74
C ASP A 313 -1.87 -20.17 12.54
N TRP A 314 -1.94 -19.02 11.87
CA TRP A 314 -2.35 -17.75 12.50
C TRP A 314 -3.85 -17.49 12.46
N VAL A 315 -4.59 -18.20 11.58
CA VAL A 315 -6.04 -18.05 11.37
C VAL A 315 -6.66 -19.39 10.98
N GLU A 316 -7.89 -19.64 11.41
CA GLU A 316 -8.69 -20.81 11.01
C GLU A 316 -9.87 -20.32 10.15
N PHE A 317 -9.91 -20.71 8.87
CA PHE A 317 -11.03 -20.39 7.98
C PHE A 317 -12.05 -21.53 7.96
N ARG A 318 -13.34 -21.19 8.05
CA ARG A 318 -14.45 -22.16 7.98
C ARG A 318 -15.39 -21.81 6.84
N LEU A 319 -15.88 -22.81 6.12
CA LEU A 319 -16.93 -22.63 5.12
C LEU A 319 -18.28 -22.54 5.83
N ILE A 320 -19.02 -21.44 5.59
CA ILE A 320 -20.33 -21.19 6.22
C ILE A 320 -21.43 -21.33 5.16
N ASN A 321 -22.52 -22.02 5.48
CA ASN A 321 -23.68 -22.10 4.61
C ASN A 321 -24.48 -20.78 4.62
N LYS A 322 -24.47 -20.07 3.49
CA LYS A 322 -25.10 -18.75 3.32
C LYS A 322 -26.63 -18.76 3.50
N LYS A 323 -27.30 -19.91 3.37
CA LYS A 323 -28.77 -20.00 3.54
C LYS A 323 -29.23 -19.73 4.99
N THR A 324 -28.33 -19.86 5.97
CA THR A 324 -28.64 -19.72 7.39
C THR A 324 -27.98 -18.52 8.06
N ASN A 325 -26.91 -17.96 7.48
CA ASN A 325 -26.11 -16.91 8.10
C ASN A 325 -25.95 -15.69 7.16
N SER A 326 -26.39 -14.52 7.63
CA SER A 326 -26.01 -13.24 7.02
C SER A 326 -24.65 -12.79 7.56
N PHE A 327 -23.82 -12.17 6.71
CA PHE A 327 -22.57 -11.55 7.15
C PHE A 327 -22.91 -10.35 8.06
N GLN A 328 -22.75 -10.53 9.36
CA GLN A 328 -22.91 -9.49 10.37
C GLN A 328 -21.66 -9.48 11.26
N LYS A 329 -21.23 -8.27 11.63
CA LYS A 329 -20.08 -8.01 12.52
C LYS A 329 -20.13 -8.95 13.75
N GLY A 330 -19.09 -9.77 13.90
CA GLY A 330 -18.87 -10.68 15.03
C GLY A 330 -19.89 -11.80 15.23
N LYS A 331 -20.65 -12.20 14.20
CA LYS A 331 -21.39 -13.47 14.21
C LYS A 331 -20.50 -14.58 13.67
N LYS A 332 -20.04 -15.45 14.57
CA LYS A 332 -19.36 -16.72 14.24
C LYS A 332 -20.28 -17.68 13.50
#